data_AF-A0A812J103-F1
#
_entry.id   AF-A0A812J103-F1
#
_cell.length_a   1.000
_cell.length_b   1.000
_cell.length_c   1.000
_cell.angle_alpha   90.00
_cell.angle_beta   90.00
_cell.angle_gamma   90.00
#
_symmetry.space_group_name_H-M   'P 1'
#
loop_
_entity.id
_entity.type
_entity.pdbx_description
1 polymer ?
#
loop_
_entity_poly.entity_id
_entity_poly.type
_entity_poly.pdbx_seq_one_letter_code
_entity_poly.pdbx_strand_id
1 'polypeptide(L)'
;MAGNVFKHVASCFQVMWLVALAPNAGALDANDVRAGPQDLDVNYVAEMLDKLQVFIKKQSYVTHEHFNSELKRLRGTMATLGDAPDSKILQRAVQSTEMERMEAEAAALEAMQYYHTVRAASGSTGGAPSCDFLTCGHHAVCKSEQDRAFCECVPCFSGDGFTCRPSKCLAETVYAPQLVAPYSASGTKPDPMMARDVSLSSIGQNGLVVAVRDEQRGNRGFLSIGRMKSNEIIWGDWQLFSGESQAFDLTVVGMGERLLIAYRDSEKKGAGYLVSGQLDSADLTGFKVQMGQPYLLHKSLQQRVALVALSASRAVCLHAAAEKKAGNAYLVQAHAGGISLLGKYHFGGEAPISHMATAKLSEDSFVVAYRQQPPDSHEIGLTSKELSATWMGISDDDFLIVSPHQFTLEPDRPDMYHRDVALVSQNLFAYSYYSGSERKTKMSLVHVDPASHLMTAVGDPVVLSTGYNSLVGAVSLPAGPATPSTFTYIQPAGAKSIAKVCGVSSEGRISACKDVSWAEAEVETATSIKLPDGRLLFAFQKEGTVQTRFLSAEEASAQDINMAVV
;
A
#
# COMPACT_ATOMS: atom_id res chain seq x y z
N MET A 1 -15.29 28.89 -31.71
CA MET A 1 -14.19 28.58 -32.66
C MET A 1 -13.53 27.21 -32.42
N ALA A 2 -14.03 26.37 -31.50
CA ALA A 2 -13.53 25.00 -31.26
C ALA A 2 -13.80 23.98 -32.40
N GLY A 3 -14.60 24.33 -33.41
CA GLY A 3 -14.98 23.42 -34.50
C GLY A 3 -13.96 23.25 -35.63
N ASN A 4 -12.90 24.07 -35.68
CA ASN A 4 -11.91 24.02 -36.78
C ASN A 4 -10.66 23.19 -36.45
N VAL A 5 -10.33 23.00 -35.17
CA VAL A 5 -9.16 22.18 -34.77
C VAL A 5 -9.44 20.69 -34.99
N PHE A 6 -10.66 20.23 -34.70
CA PHE A 6 -11.09 18.85 -34.99
C PHE A 6 -11.07 18.51 -36.49
N LYS A 7 -11.28 19.49 -37.37
CA LYS A 7 -11.21 19.28 -38.82
C LYS A 7 -9.78 19.05 -39.33
N HIS A 8 -8.76 19.64 -38.70
CA HIS A 8 -7.38 19.44 -39.11
C HIS A 8 -6.77 18.13 -38.56
N VAL A 9 -7.13 17.71 -37.35
CA VAL A 9 -6.68 16.42 -36.80
C VAL A 9 -7.38 15.25 -37.51
N ALA A 10 -8.68 15.35 -37.79
CA ALA A 10 -9.41 14.34 -38.58
C ALA A 10 -8.90 14.27 -40.04
N SER A 11 -8.48 15.39 -40.62
CA SER A 11 -7.89 15.44 -41.96
C SER A 11 -6.53 14.73 -42.03
N CYS A 12 -5.71 14.76 -40.96
CA CYS A 12 -4.44 14.03 -40.91
C CYS A 12 -4.67 12.50 -40.79
N PHE A 13 -5.67 12.07 -40.03
CA PHE A 13 -6.03 10.64 -39.94
C PHE A 13 -6.69 10.11 -41.22
N GLN A 14 -7.47 10.93 -41.93
CA GLN A 14 -8.03 10.56 -43.24
C GLN A 14 -6.95 10.42 -44.33
N VAL A 15 -5.88 11.20 -44.28
CA VAL A 15 -4.76 11.07 -45.24
C VAL A 15 -3.97 9.78 -45.00
N MET A 16 -3.81 9.34 -43.75
CA MET A 16 -3.19 8.03 -43.47
C MET A 16 -4.07 6.84 -43.90
N TRP A 17 -5.40 6.96 -43.80
CA TRP A 17 -6.32 5.92 -44.29
C TRP A 17 -6.43 5.88 -45.82
N LEU A 18 -6.29 7.03 -46.51
CA LEU A 18 -6.35 7.11 -47.98
C LEU A 18 -5.08 6.57 -48.67
N VAL A 19 -3.92 6.59 -48.02
CA VAL A 19 -2.70 5.97 -48.55
C VAL A 19 -2.77 4.43 -48.51
N ALA A 20 -3.62 3.85 -47.66
CA ALA A 20 -3.84 2.40 -47.58
C ALA A 20 -4.85 1.85 -48.62
N LEU A 21 -5.53 2.71 -49.38
CA LEU A 21 -6.67 2.30 -50.24
C LEU A 21 -6.65 2.85 -51.67
N ALA A 22 -5.50 3.25 -52.22
CA ALA A 22 -5.43 3.59 -53.65
C ALA A 22 -5.24 2.32 -54.51
N PRO A 23 -6.25 1.87 -55.29
CA PRO A 23 -6.04 0.85 -56.29
C PRO A 23 -5.56 1.54 -57.57
N ASN A 24 -4.28 1.38 -57.92
CA ASN A 24 -3.81 1.69 -59.26
C ASN A 24 -4.44 0.71 -60.24
N ALA A 25 -5.57 1.09 -60.85
CA ALA A 25 -6.16 0.44 -62.00
C ALA A 25 -5.35 0.82 -63.26
N GLY A 26 -4.18 0.21 -63.41
CA GLY A 26 -3.51 0.04 -64.69
C GLY A 26 -3.73 -1.39 -65.14
N ALA A 27 -4.43 -1.58 -66.26
CA ALA A 27 -4.65 -2.89 -66.87
C ALA A 27 -3.31 -3.58 -67.12
N LEU A 28 -3.04 -4.64 -66.34
CA LEU A 28 -1.95 -5.58 -66.57
C LEU A 28 -2.55 -6.92 -66.96
N ASP A 29 -2.01 -7.45 -68.05
CA ASP A 29 -2.35 -8.73 -68.64
C ASP A 29 -2.47 -9.84 -67.60
N ALA A 30 -3.59 -10.55 -67.68
CA ALA A 30 -3.83 -11.77 -66.94
C ALA A 30 -3.02 -12.90 -67.55
N ASN A 31 -1.72 -12.95 -67.26
CA ASN A 31 -0.95 -14.18 -67.20
C ASN A 31 0.42 -13.90 -66.60
N ASP A 32 0.76 -14.70 -65.60
CA ASP A 32 2.07 -14.80 -64.97
C ASP A 32 2.32 -13.80 -63.84
N VAL A 33 2.18 -14.26 -62.59
CA VAL A 33 3.25 -14.30 -61.59
C VAL A 33 2.70 -15.00 -60.35
N ARG A 34 3.29 -16.16 -60.03
CA ARG A 34 3.27 -16.72 -58.67
C ARG A 34 4.04 -15.76 -57.77
N ALA A 35 3.35 -14.80 -57.16
CA ALA A 35 3.96 -13.94 -56.15
C ALA A 35 4.13 -14.76 -54.87
N GLY A 36 5.37 -15.19 -54.61
CA GLY A 36 5.79 -15.57 -53.27
C GLY A 36 5.56 -14.41 -52.29
N PRO A 37 5.55 -14.67 -50.97
CA PRO A 37 5.31 -13.64 -49.98
C PRO A 37 6.30 -12.50 -50.22
N GLN A 38 5.81 -11.35 -50.67
CA GLN A 38 6.62 -10.15 -50.80
C GLN A 38 7.07 -9.79 -49.39
N ASP A 39 8.38 -9.87 -49.14
CA ASP A 39 9.00 -9.35 -47.93
C ASP A 39 8.55 -7.89 -47.77
N LEU A 40 7.66 -7.65 -46.81
CA LEU A 40 7.32 -6.31 -46.35
C LEU A 40 8.62 -5.70 -45.81
N ASP A 41 9.13 -4.70 -46.52
CA ASP A 41 10.39 -4.04 -46.18
C ASP A 41 10.21 -3.27 -44.85
N VAL A 42 10.60 -3.92 -43.75
CA VAL A 42 10.58 -3.37 -42.39
C VAL A 42 11.35 -2.03 -42.31
N ASN A 43 12.30 -1.80 -43.23
CA ASN A 43 13.07 -0.55 -43.27
C ASN A 43 12.21 0.64 -43.69
N TYR A 44 11.17 0.44 -44.51
CA TYR A 44 10.28 1.53 -44.93
C TYR A 44 9.49 2.11 -43.77
N VAL A 45 9.02 1.25 -42.85
CA VAL A 45 8.30 1.68 -41.64
C VAL A 45 9.21 2.50 -40.74
N ALA A 46 10.45 2.04 -40.52
CA ALA A 46 11.43 2.77 -39.73
C ALA A 46 11.76 4.16 -40.31
N GLU A 47 11.95 4.25 -41.63
CA GLU A 47 12.21 5.52 -42.31
C GLU A 47 11.02 6.49 -42.22
N MET A 48 9.80 5.98 -42.39
CA MET A 48 8.58 6.77 -42.25
C MET A 48 8.41 7.31 -40.82
N LEU A 49 8.70 6.48 -39.81
CA LEU A 49 8.69 6.90 -38.42
C LEU A 49 9.73 8.00 -38.16
N ASP A 50 10.95 7.88 -38.69
CA ASP A 50 11.97 8.91 -38.50
C ASP A 50 11.60 10.24 -39.17
N LYS A 51 10.98 10.21 -40.36
CA LYS A 51 10.41 11.41 -41.00
C LYS A 51 9.28 12.01 -40.16
N LEU A 52 8.41 11.17 -39.57
CA LEU A 52 7.36 11.60 -38.67
C LEU A 52 7.93 12.29 -37.43
N GLN A 53 8.98 11.75 -36.82
CA GLN A 53 9.64 12.36 -35.66
C GLN A 53 10.20 13.75 -35.99
N VAL A 54 10.90 13.89 -37.12
CA VAL A 54 11.42 15.19 -37.58
C VAL A 54 10.28 16.18 -37.82
N PHE A 55 9.18 15.72 -38.43
CA PHE A 55 8.00 16.53 -38.65
C PHE A 55 7.36 17.00 -37.33
N ILE A 56 7.13 16.09 -36.38
CA ILE A 56 6.54 16.42 -35.06
C ILE A 56 7.41 17.45 -34.33
N LYS A 57 8.73 17.26 -34.28
CA LYS A 57 9.66 18.19 -33.63
C LYS A 57 9.63 19.57 -34.29
N LYS A 58 9.66 19.61 -35.62
CA LYS A 58 9.60 20.87 -36.38
C LYS A 58 8.27 21.59 -36.17
N GLN A 59 7.16 20.86 -36.22
CA GLN A 59 5.82 21.41 -36.02
C GLN A 59 5.62 21.92 -34.60
N SER A 60 6.07 21.17 -33.59
CA SER A 60 6.03 21.58 -32.18
C SER A 60 6.84 22.87 -31.97
N TYR A 61 8.06 22.96 -32.51
CA TYR A 61 8.86 24.17 -32.44
C TYR A 61 8.17 25.39 -33.07
N VAL A 62 7.65 25.27 -34.29
CA VAL A 62 6.94 26.37 -34.98
C VAL A 62 5.67 26.78 -34.22
N THR A 63 4.93 25.82 -33.68
CA THR A 63 3.72 26.05 -32.89
C THR A 63 4.04 26.77 -31.59
N HIS A 64 5.12 26.39 -30.91
CA HIS A 64 5.56 27.02 -29.67
C HIS A 64 6.03 28.47 -29.90
N GLU A 65 6.81 28.72 -30.95
CA GLU A 65 7.20 30.08 -31.38
C GLU A 65 5.96 30.95 -31.68
N HIS A 66 4.96 30.39 -32.39
CA HIS A 66 3.71 31.09 -32.67
C HIS A 66 2.96 31.47 -31.38
N PHE A 67 2.76 30.53 -30.46
CA PHE A 67 2.09 30.80 -29.19
C PHE A 67 2.86 31.80 -28.32
N ASN A 68 4.18 31.71 -28.26
CA ASN A 68 5.00 32.66 -27.51
C ASN A 68 4.92 34.08 -28.10
N SER A 69 4.94 34.20 -29.43
CA SER A 69 4.74 35.47 -30.13
C SER A 69 3.36 36.06 -29.84
N GLU A 70 2.31 35.23 -29.88
CA GLU A 70 0.94 35.66 -29.63
C GLU A 70 0.73 36.08 -28.17
N LEU A 71 1.25 35.31 -27.21
CA LEU A 71 1.21 35.68 -25.79
C LEU A 71 1.96 36.98 -25.54
N LYS A 72 3.12 37.17 -26.17
CA LYS A 72 3.89 38.43 -26.07
C LYS A 72 3.10 39.59 -26.66
N ARG A 73 2.43 39.39 -27.81
CA ARG A 73 1.57 40.39 -28.44
C ARG A 73 0.40 40.77 -27.52
N LEU A 74 -0.36 39.78 -27.03
CA LEU A 74 -1.52 39.98 -26.17
C LEU A 74 -1.14 40.68 -24.85
N ARG A 75 -0.07 40.21 -24.18
CA ARG A 75 0.42 40.84 -22.93
C ARG A 75 0.95 42.25 -23.16
N GLY A 76 1.62 42.49 -24.30
CA GLY A 76 2.06 43.83 -24.70
C GLY A 76 0.88 44.79 -24.92
N THR A 77 -0.17 44.33 -25.60
CA THR A 77 -1.40 45.14 -25.79
C THR A 77 -2.12 45.40 -24.47
N MET A 78 -2.20 44.41 -23.57
CA MET A 78 -2.76 44.60 -22.22
C MET A 78 -1.98 45.68 -21.44
N ALA A 79 -0.65 45.68 -21.51
CA ALA A 79 0.18 46.68 -20.83
C ALA A 79 -0.08 48.12 -21.35
N THR A 80 -0.44 48.28 -22.63
CA THR A 80 -0.75 49.61 -23.20
C THR A 80 -2.15 50.13 -22.89
N LEU A 81 -3.12 49.25 -22.63
CA LEU A 81 -4.54 49.62 -22.45
C LEU A 81 -4.95 49.92 -21.00
N GLY A 82 -4.16 49.49 -20.00
CA GLY A 82 -4.49 49.69 -18.59
C GLY A 82 -5.83 49.06 -18.18
N ASP A 83 -6.65 49.78 -17.41
CA ASP A 83 -7.97 49.33 -16.90
C ASP A 83 -9.13 49.52 -17.90
N ALA A 84 -8.83 49.67 -19.19
CA ALA A 84 -9.87 49.77 -20.21
C ALA A 84 -10.83 48.55 -20.16
N PRO A 85 -12.13 48.73 -20.48
CA PRO A 85 -13.10 47.63 -20.49
C PRO A 85 -12.68 46.42 -21.35
N ASP A 86 -11.84 46.64 -22.35
CA ASP A 86 -11.29 45.61 -23.24
C ASP A 86 -10.23 44.70 -22.57
N SER A 87 -9.69 45.10 -21.41
CA SER A 87 -8.69 44.33 -20.65
C SER A 87 -9.20 42.93 -20.28
N LYS A 88 -10.50 42.82 -19.94
CA LYS A 88 -11.13 41.51 -19.65
C LYS A 88 -11.21 40.60 -20.87
N ILE A 89 -11.38 41.15 -22.06
CA ILE A 89 -11.43 40.38 -23.31
C ILE A 89 -10.02 39.85 -23.63
N LEU A 90 -9.00 40.69 -23.49
CA LEU A 90 -7.61 40.28 -23.68
C LEU A 90 -7.15 39.24 -22.65
N GLN A 91 -7.58 39.36 -21.39
CA GLN A 91 -7.26 38.35 -20.37
C GLN A 91 -7.85 36.98 -20.72
N ARG A 92 -9.08 36.92 -21.23
CA ARG A 92 -9.67 35.67 -21.74
C ARG A 92 -8.93 35.14 -22.95
N ALA A 93 -8.47 36.01 -23.85
CA ALA A 93 -7.68 35.61 -25.00
C ALA A 93 -6.32 35.01 -24.58
N VAL A 94 -5.64 35.59 -23.58
CA VAL A 94 -4.41 35.04 -23.00
C VAL A 94 -4.67 33.64 -22.40
N GLN A 95 -5.73 33.49 -21.60
CA GLN A 95 -6.09 32.20 -21.02
C GLN A 95 -6.43 31.15 -22.09
N SER A 96 -7.17 31.53 -23.14
CA SER A 96 -7.46 30.64 -24.28
C SER A 96 -6.18 30.22 -24.99
N THR A 97 -5.28 31.17 -25.25
CA THR A 97 -4.00 30.91 -25.91
C THR A 97 -3.10 29.99 -25.07
N GLU A 98 -3.09 30.16 -23.74
CA GLU A 98 -2.36 29.27 -22.83
C GLU A 98 -2.94 27.85 -22.82
N MET A 99 -4.27 27.73 -22.86
CA MET A 99 -4.96 26.43 -22.96
C MET A 99 -4.65 25.72 -24.28
N GLU A 100 -4.74 26.44 -25.41
CA GLU A 100 -4.40 25.91 -26.74
C GLU A 100 -2.93 25.50 -26.83
N ARG A 101 -2.03 26.23 -26.18
CA ARG A 101 -0.61 25.84 -26.06
C ARG A 101 -0.45 24.52 -25.31
N MET A 102 -1.12 24.36 -24.17
CA MET A 102 -1.06 23.13 -23.38
C MET A 102 -1.64 21.94 -24.16
N GLU A 103 -2.73 22.14 -24.90
CA GLU A 103 -3.33 21.11 -25.76
C GLU A 103 -2.37 20.71 -26.90
N ALA A 104 -1.73 21.67 -27.56
CA ALA A 104 -0.76 21.41 -28.60
C ALA A 104 0.50 20.69 -28.08
N GLU A 105 0.96 21.02 -26.87
CA GLU A 105 2.07 20.33 -26.20
C GLU A 105 1.71 18.90 -25.83
N ALA A 106 0.50 18.67 -25.32
CA ALA A 106 -0.02 17.32 -25.05
C ALA A 106 -0.12 16.48 -26.33
N ALA A 107 -0.65 17.04 -27.42
CA ALA A 107 -0.74 16.35 -28.71
C ALA A 107 0.65 16.02 -29.30
N ALA A 108 1.63 16.93 -29.16
CA ALA A 108 3.00 16.67 -29.58
C ALA A 108 3.66 15.56 -28.73
N LEU A 109 3.40 15.54 -27.42
CA LEU A 109 3.86 14.48 -26.52
C LEU A 109 3.27 13.12 -26.91
N GLU A 110 1.96 13.05 -27.14
CA GLU A 110 1.27 11.83 -27.56
C GLU A 110 1.78 11.32 -28.91
N ALA A 111 2.02 12.20 -29.88
CA ALA A 111 2.60 11.83 -31.17
C ALA A 111 4.04 11.29 -31.03
N MET A 112 4.83 11.87 -30.13
CA MET A 112 6.17 11.36 -29.81
C MET A 112 6.11 10.02 -29.08
N GLN A 113 5.16 9.84 -28.16
CA GLN A 113 4.90 8.57 -27.47
C GLN A 113 4.51 7.48 -28.45
N TYR A 114 3.63 7.78 -29.41
CA TYR A 114 3.29 6.86 -30.50
C TYR A 114 4.52 6.47 -31.33
N TYR A 115 5.30 7.45 -31.78
CA TYR A 115 6.52 7.20 -32.54
C TYR A 115 7.49 6.26 -31.80
N HIS A 116 7.80 6.57 -30.54
CA HIS A 116 8.75 5.80 -29.75
C HIS A 116 8.22 4.40 -29.43
N THR A 117 6.92 4.28 -29.13
CA THR A 117 6.25 3.00 -28.88
C THR A 117 6.29 2.10 -30.11
N VAL A 118 5.87 2.59 -31.28
CA VAL A 118 5.84 1.78 -32.52
C VAL A 118 7.25 1.41 -32.96
N ARG A 119 8.20 2.35 -32.85
CA ARG A 119 9.60 2.09 -33.17
C ARG A 119 10.18 0.97 -32.29
N ALA A 120 9.96 1.03 -30.97
CA ALA A 120 10.44 0.02 -30.04
C ALA A 120 9.74 -1.33 -30.22
N ALA A 121 8.41 -1.34 -30.43
CA ALA A 121 7.64 -2.56 -30.73
C ALA A 121 8.05 -3.24 -32.04
N SER A 122 8.62 -2.48 -32.99
CA SER A 122 9.16 -3.01 -34.24
C SER A 122 10.57 -3.61 -34.08
N GLY A 123 11.12 -3.66 -32.86
CA GLY A 123 12.44 -4.24 -32.56
C GLY A 123 13.63 -3.30 -32.80
N SER A 124 13.40 -1.99 -32.94
CA SER A 124 14.49 -1.00 -33.06
C SER A 124 15.28 -0.90 -31.75
N THR A 125 16.61 -0.90 -31.83
CA THR A 125 17.53 -0.84 -30.66
C THR A 125 17.62 0.54 -29.99
N GLY A 126 17.01 1.57 -30.59
CA GLY A 126 16.86 2.89 -29.98
C GLY A 126 15.69 2.92 -29.01
N GLY A 127 15.96 2.80 -27.71
CA GLY A 127 14.97 3.02 -26.65
C GLY A 127 14.43 4.45 -26.63
N ALA A 128 13.32 4.67 -25.92
CA ALA A 128 12.77 6.02 -25.73
C ALA A 128 13.65 6.84 -24.76
N PRO A 129 13.60 8.19 -24.79
CA PRO A 129 14.39 9.00 -23.85
C PRO A 129 13.93 8.86 -22.39
N SER A 130 12.63 8.71 -22.17
CA SER A 130 12.01 8.48 -20.87
C SER A 130 10.77 7.59 -21.02
N CYS A 131 10.28 7.07 -19.89
CA CYS A 131 9.05 6.28 -19.87
C CYS A 131 7.81 7.07 -20.27
N ASP A 132 7.83 8.40 -20.23
CA ASP A 132 6.72 9.25 -20.68
C ASP A 132 6.47 9.14 -22.19
N PHE A 133 7.49 8.71 -22.95
CA PHE A 133 7.42 8.49 -24.39
C PHE A 133 7.16 7.04 -24.76
N LEU A 134 6.84 6.17 -23.80
CA LEU A 134 6.73 4.73 -24.05
C LEU A 134 5.44 4.17 -23.47
N THR A 135 4.64 3.51 -24.31
CA THR A 135 3.48 2.74 -23.85
C THR A 135 3.80 1.25 -23.92
N CYS A 136 3.90 0.61 -22.76
CA CYS A 136 4.20 -0.82 -22.71
C CYS A 136 2.97 -1.70 -22.93
N GLY A 137 3.24 -2.94 -23.34
CA GLY A 137 2.22 -3.95 -23.53
C GLY A 137 1.49 -4.34 -22.25
N HIS A 138 0.44 -5.13 -22.39
CA HIS A 138 -0.22 -5.72 -21.23
C HIS A 138 0.77 -6.62 -20.46
N HIS A 139 0.80 -6.51 -19.14
CA HIS A 139 1.80 -7.19 -18.28
C HIS A 139 3.25 -6.78 -18.56
N ALA A 140 3.49 -5.53 -18.93
CA ALA A 140 4.83 -4.95 -19.02
C ALA A 140 4.93 -3.66 -18.21
N VAL A 141 6.15 -3.34 -17.79
CA VAL A 141 6.49 -2.10 -17.11
C VAL A 141 7.60 -1.40 -17.88
N CYS A 142 7.55 -0.09 -17.92
CA CYS A 142 8.65 0.68 -18.45
C CYS A 142 9.79 0.77 -17.42
N LYS A 143 11.02 0.45 -17.84
CA LYS A 143 12.24 0.67 -17.07
C LYS A 143 13.12 1.66 -17.80
N SER A 144 13.77 2.54 -17.03
CA SER A 144 14.81 3.43 -17.54
C SER A 144 16.19 2.97 -17.08
N GLU A 145 17.10 2.74 -18.02
CA GLU A 145 18.49 2.38 -17.80
C GLU A 145 19.36 3.22 -18.75
N GLN A 146 20.44 3.83 -18.23
CA GLN A 146 21.42 4.59 -19.03
C GLN A 146 20.77 5.62 -19.99
N ASP A 147 19.85 6.45 -19.48
CA ASP A 147 19.10 7.47 -20.26
C ASP A 147 18.23 6.91 -21.40
N ARG A 148 17.88 5.61 -21.34
CA ARG A 148 16.94 4.98 -22.25
C ARG A 148 15.84 4.27 -21.49
N ALA A 149 14.63 4.40 -21.98
CA ALA A 149 13.45 3.71 -21.52
C ALA A 149 13.12 2.55 -22.48
N PHE A 150 12.84 1.39 -21.91
CA PHE A 150 12.37 0.20 -22.62
C PHE A 150 11.26 -0.48 -21.83
N CYS A 151 10.44 -1.27 -22.52
CA CYS A 151 9.44 -2.09 -21.88
C CYS A 151 10.04 -3.43 -21.49
N GLU A 152 9.76 -3.88 -20.28
CA GLU A 152 10.12 -5.20 -19.81
C GLU A 152 8.85 -5.89 -19.32
N CYS A 153 8.68 -7.15 -19.71
CA CYS A 153 7.59 -7.95 -19.18
C CYS A 153 7.71 -8.06 -17.67
N VAL A 154 6.58 -7.91 -16.96
CA VAL A 154 6.55 -8.16 -15.52
C VAL A 154 6.90 -9.62 -15.27
N PRO A 155 7.39 -9.96 -14.07
CA PRO A 155 7.65 -11.36 -13.72
C PRO A 155 6.43 -12.25 -14.00
N CYS A 156 6.68 -13.51 -14.38
CA CYS A 156 5.70 -14.46 -14.92
C CYS A 156 5.31 -14.26 -16.39
N PHE A 157 5.88 -13.27 -17.06
CA PHE A 157 5.66 -13.07 -18.48
C PHE A 157 7.00 -13.02 -19.21
N SER A 158 7.01 -13.53 -20.44
CA SER A 158 8.16 -13.46 -21.34
C SER A 158 7.73 -12.82 -22.64
N GLY A 159 8.60 -11.97 -23.19
CA GLY A 159 8.33 -11.22 -24.40
C GLY A 159 9.29 -10.06 -24.56
N ASP A 160 8.95 -9.14 -25.46
CA ASP A 160 9.69 -7.93 -25.78
C ASP A 160 9.22 -6.69 -25.00
N GLY A 161 8.32 -6.87 -24.01
CA GLY A 161 7.70 -5.78 -23.26
C GLY A 161 6.50 -5.13 -23.95
N PHE A 162 6.27 -5.36 -25.24
CA PHE A 162 5.06 -4.94 -25.96
C PHE A 162 4.06 -6.09 -26.10
N THR A 163 4.58 -7.31 -26.26
CA THR A 163 3.83 -8.56 -26.26
C THR A 163 4.36 -9.47 -25.17
N CYS A 164 3.79 -9.38 -23.99
CA CYS A 164 4.13 -10.23 -22.87
C CYS A 164 3.19 -11.43 -22.79
N ARG A 165 3.72 -12.63 -22.96
CA ARG A 165 2.96 -13.88 -22.85
C ARG A 165 3.23 -14.53 -21.51
N PRO A 166 2.21 -15.15 -20.87
CA PRO A 166 2.42 -15.93 -19.67
C PRO A 166 3.54 -16.95 -19.90
N SER A 167 4.56 -16.89 -19.06
CA SER A 167 5.66 -17.85 -19.04
C SER A 167 5.55 -18.72 -17.78
N LYS A 168 6.28 -19.83 -17.72
CA LYS A 168 6.32 -20.64 -16.50
C LYS A 168 6.93 -19.82 -15.38
N CYS A 169 6.06 -19.26 -14.56
CA CYS A 169 6.49 -18.56 -13.37
C CYS A 169 6.79 -19.58 -12.29
N LEU A 170 8.05 -19.65 -11.88
CA LEU A 170 8.32 -20.19 -10.56
C LEU A 170 7.80 -19.11 -9.60
N ALA A 171 6.60 -19.30 -9.04
CA ALA A 171 6.05 -18.38 -8.03
C ALA A 171 7.06 -18.07 -6.91
N GLU A 172 7.96 -19.03 -6.68
CA GLU A 172 9.15 -18.95 -5.81
C GLU A 172 10.08 -17.76 -6.12
N THR A 173 10.16 -17.24 -7.35
CA THR A 173 11.10 -16.15 -7.70
C THR A 173 10.47 -14.76 -7.64
N VAL A 174 9.18 -14.62 -7.96
CA VAL A 174 8.50 -13.31 -8.02
C VAL A 174 8.08 -12.82 -6.65
N TYR A 175 7.63 -13.76 -5.82
CA TYR A 175 7.21 -13.53 -4.46
C TYR A 175 8.20 -14.12 -3.47
N ALA A 176 9.47 -14.23 -3.89
CA ALA A 176 10.56 -14.57 -2.98
C ALA A 176 10.64 -13.52 -1.86
N PRO A 177 10.98 -13.91 -0.63
CA PRO A 177 11.36 -12.97 0.41
C PRO A 177 12.49 -12.04 -0.06
N GLN A 178 12.24 -10.73 -0.03
CA GLN A 178 13.18 -9.67 -0.35
C GLN A 178 13.79 -9.13 0.95
N LEU A 179 15.12 -9.10 1.04
CA LEU A 179 15.79 -8.50 2.19
C LEU A 179 15.49 -6.99 2.26
N VAL A 180 15.22 -6.46 3.45
CA VAL A 180 15.19 -5.01 3.67
C VAL A 180 16.64 -4.51 3.72
N ALA A 181 17.23 -4.41 2.52
CA ALA A 181 18.58 -3.91 2.33
C ALA A 181 18.50 -2.45 1.87
N PRO A 182 19.05 -1.49 2.64
CA PRO A 182 19.05 -0.10 2.22
C PRO A 182 19.85 0.06 0.92
N TYR A 183 19.32 0.90 0.03
CA TYR A 183 19.96 1.28 -1.21
C TYR A 183 21.25 2.06 -0.92
N SER A 184 22.39 1.38 -1.01
CA SER A 184 23.71 1.98 -0.81
C SER A 184 24.20 2.60 -2.12
N ALA A 185 24.01 3.91 -2.29
CA ALA A 185 24.56 4.65 -3.43
C ALA A 185 26.11 4.57 -3.50
N SER A 186 26.77 4.30 -2.36
CA SER A 186 28.23 4.13 -2.25
C SER A 186 28.70 2.72 -2.59
N GLY A 187 27.80 1.75 -2.83
CA GLY A 187 28.15 0.35 -3.10
C GLY A 187 28.70 -0.42 -1.90
N THR A 188 28.81 0.22 -0.73
CA THR A 188 29.19 -0.47 0.52
C THR A 188 28.01 -1.29 1.02
N LYS A 189 28.21 -2.60 1.19
CA LYS A 189 27.19 -3.49 1.74
C LYS A 189 26.79 -2.99 3.13
N PRO A 190 25.51 -2.68 3.38
CA PRO A 190 25.08 -2.23 4.69
C PRO A 190 25.35 -3.31 5.74
N ASP A 191 25.75 -2.89 6.93
CA ASP A 191 25.92 -3.81 8.05
C ASP A 191 24.60 -4.56 8.30
N PRO A 192 24.63 -5.89 8.46
CA PRO A 192 23.44 -6.66 8.74
C PRO A 192 22.85 -6.21 10.08
N MET A 193 21.56 -5.90 10.09
CA MET A 193 20.83 -5.64 11.34
C MET A 193 20.41 -6.96 11.97
N MET A 194 20.42 -7.02 13.31
CA MET A 194 19.88 -8.15 14.06
C MET A 194 18.54 -7.76 14.67
N ALA A 195 17.52 -7.75 13.80
CA ALA A 195 16.17 -7.40 14.19
C ALA A 195 15.57 -8.44 15.14
N ARG A 196 14.80 -7.95 16.12
CA ARG A 196 14.01 -8.78 17.05
C ARG A 196 12.53 -8.43 17.06
N ASP A 197 12.21 -7.16 16.84
CA ASP A 197 10.85 -6.68 16.66
C ASP A 197 10.76 -6.04 15.27
N VAL A 198 9.67 -6.28 14.54
CA VAL A 198 9.41 -5.73 13.20
C VAL A 198 7.99 -5.20 13.17
N SER A 199 7.80 -3.99 12.63
CA SER A 199 6.48 -3.41 12.36
C SER A 199 6.48 -2.74 11.00
N LEU A 200 5.41 -2.96 10.23
CA LEU A 200 5.22 -2.47 8.87
C LEU A 200 3.96 -1.59 8.80
N SER A 201 4.03 -0.50 8.04
CA SER A 201 2.87 0.30 7.66
C SER A 201 3.05 0.92 6.27
N SER A 202 1.95 1.28 5.60
CA SER A 202 1.97 2.18 4.44
C SER A 202 2.17 3.64 4.86
N ILE A 203 2.81 4.46 4.03
CA ILE A 203 2.99 5.90 4.20
C ILE A 203 2.94 6.61 2.83
N GLY A 204 2.21 7.71 2.73
CA GLY A 204 1.95 8.40 1.46
C GLY A 204 1.18 7.50 0.48
N GLN A 205 1.29 7.79 -0.83
CA GLN A 205 0.59 7.02 -1.86
C GLN A 205 1.24 5.67 -2.17
N ASN A 206 2.57 5.64 -2.30
CA ASN A 206 3.36 4.44 -2.69
C ASN A 206 4.53 4.17 -1.73
N GLY A 207 4.52 4.77 -0.55
CA GLY A 207 5.55 4.58 0.46
C GLY A 207 5.18 3.49 1.46
N LEU A 208 6.22 2.86 1.98
CA LEU A 208 6.16 1.86 3.03
C LEU A 208 7.12 2.28 4.12
N VAL A 209 6.84 1.93 5.37
CA VAL A 209 7.77 2.09 6.48
C VAL A 209 7.91 0.77 7.21
N VAL A 210 9.15 0.32 7.37
CA VAL A 210 9.50 -0.80 8.24
C VAL A 210 10.30 -0.24 9.41
N ALA A 211 9.82 -0.47 10.62
CA ALA A 211 10.50 -0.12 11.86
C ALA A 211 10.94 -1.40 12.58
N VAL A 212 12.15 -1.38 13.14
CA VAL A 212 12.79 -2.55 13.74
C VAL A 212 13.55 -2.21 15.02
N ARG A 213 13.65 -3.18 15.93
CA ARG A 213 14.55 -3.14 17.08
C ARG A 213 15.79 -3.95 16.77
N ASP A 214 16.95 -3.32 16.80
CA ASP A 214 18.24 -3.97 16.52
C ASP A 214 18.99 -4.34 17.81
N GLU A 215 19.13 -5.64 18.06
CA GLU A 215 19.82 -6.16 19.25
C GLU A 215 21.32 -5.87 19.22
N GLN A 216 21.99 -5.91 18.06
CA GLN A 216 23.43 -5.65 17.96
C GLN A 216 23.78 -4.19 18.23
N ARG A 217 22.81 -3.28 18.06
CA ARG A 217 22.98 -1.83 18.27
C ARG A 217 22.37 -1.36 19.59
N GLY A 218 22.35 -2.22 20.60
CA GLY A 218 21.89 -1.87 21.95
C GLY A 218 20.37 -1.80 22.07
N ASN A 219 19.63 -2.63 21.32
CA ASN A 219 18.17 -2.65 21.29
C ASN A 219 17.53 -1.32 20.85
N ARG A 220 18.25 -0.53 20.04
CA ARG A 220 17.75 0.74 19.50
C ARG A 220 16.81 0.52 18.32
N GLY A 221 15.93 1.49 18.12
CA GLY A 221 14.90 1.50 17.09
C GLY A 221 15.35 2.21 15.83
N PHE A 222 15.25 1.51 14.69
CA PHE A 222 15.55 2.06 13.37
C PHE A 222 14.35 1.89 12.44
N LEU A 223 14.22 2.77 11.46
CA LEU A 223 13.22 2.65 10.40
C LEU A 223 13.86 2.76 9.03
N SER A 224 13.26 2.15 8.02
CA SER A 224 13.58 2.37 6.61
C SER A 224 12.29 2.67 5.86
N ILE A 225 12.37 3.62 4.93
CA ILE A 225 11.28 3.94 4.01
C ILE A 225 11.47 3.16 2.72
N GLY A 226 10.45 2.39 2.37
CA GLY A 226 10.37 1.67 1.11
C GLY A 226 9.54 2.45 0.10
N ARG A 227 9.93 2.40 -1.17
CA ARG A 227 9.07 2.83 -2.28
C ARG A 227 8.68 1.61 -3.08
N MET A 228 7.38 1.37 -3.11
CA MET A 228 6.82 0.25 -3.83
C MET A 228 6.86 0.53 -5.33
N LYS A 229 7.53 -0.35 -6.07
CA LYS A 229 7.37 -0.54 -7.51
C LYS A 229 6.42 -1.72 -7.74
N SER A 230 6.16 -2.07 -9.00
CA SER A 230 5.19 -3.11 -9.34
C SER A 230 5.38 -4.40 -8.53
N ASN A 231 6.57 -5.01 -8.46
CA ASN A 231 6.83 -6.24 -7.70
C ASN A 231 8.09 -6.18 -6.80
N GLU A 232 8.60 -4.98 -6.57
CA GLU A 232 9.84 -4.77 -5.82
C GLU A 232 9.65 -3.59 -4.89
N ILE A 233 10.35 -3.62 -3.76
CA ILE A 233 10.45 -2.48 -2.86
C ILE A 233 11.88 -1.99 -2.85
N ILE A 234 12.08 -0.73 -3.23
CA ILE A 234 13.36 -0.07 -3.05
C ILE A 234 13.36 0.52 -1.64
N TRP A 235 14.27 0.04 -0.79
CA TRP A 235 14.41 0.52 0.58
C TRP A 235 15.48 1.61 0.67
N GLY A 236 15.17 2.68 1.40
CA GLY A 236 16.13 3.71 1.77
C GLY A 236 16.99 3.32 2.95
N ASP A 237 17.92 4.20 3.31
CA ASP A 237 18.81 4.01 4.46
C ASP A 237 18.05 3.89 5.79
N TRP A 238 18.61 3.09 6.70
CA TRP A 238 18.13 2.97 8.06
C TRP A 238 18.33 4.28 8.84
N GLN A 239 17.25 4.81 9.40
CA GLN A 239 17.22 6.02 10.21
C GLN A 239 16.92 5.66 11.67
N LEU A 240 17.77 6.13 12.59
CA LEU A 240 17.58 5.96 14.03
C LEU A 240 16.40 6.84 14.50
N PHE A 241 15.39 6.25 15.15
CA PHE A 241 14.26 7.00 15.71
C PHE A 241 14.22 7.02 17.24
N SER A 242 14.85 6.06 17.91
CA SER A 242 14.76 5.94 19.37
C SER A 242 15.85 6.72 20.13
N GLY A 243 16.81 7.32 19.41
CA GLY A 243 17.98 7.97 20.02
C GLY A 243 18.79 6.99 20.86
N GLU A 244 19.01 7.33 22.12
CA GLU A 244 19.70 6.47 23.10
C GLU A 244 18.76 5.48 23.82
N SER A 245 17.44 5.58 23.61
CA SER A 245 16.48 4.68 24.26
C SER A 245 16.37 3.35 23.53
N GLN A 246 16.12 2.29 24.30
CA GLN A 246 15.76 0.99 23.76
C GLN A 246 14.31 1.01 23.23
N ALA A 247 14.04 0.24 22.18
CA ALA A 247 12.78 0.29 21.42
C ALA A 247 12.05 -1.06 21.40
N PHE A 248 11.74 -1.63 22.56
CA PHE A 248 10.98 -2.87 22.68
C PHE A 248 9.51 -2.69 22.32
N ASP A 249 8.89 -3.76 21.84
CA ASP A 249 7.45 -3.82 21.53
C ASP A 249 7.02 -2.66 20.62
N LEU A 250 7.83 -2.37 19.61
CA LEU A 250 7.59 -1.24 18.74
C LEU A 250 6.34 -1.46 17.86
N THR A 251 5.67 -0.38 17.50
CA THR A 251 4.57 -0.38 16.53
C THR A 251 4.63 0.91 15.73
N VAL A 252 4.51 0.81 14.40
CA VAL A 252 4.46 1.97 13.49
C VAL A 252 3.12 2.03 12.78
N VAL A 253 2.57 3.23 12.64
CA VAL A 253 1.43 3.50 11.78
C VAL A 253 1.71 4.73 10.91
N GLY A 254 1.39 4.65 9.62
CA GLY A 254 1.44 5.77 8.70
C GLY A 254 0.08 6.46 8.57
N MET A 255 0.12 7.76 8.34
CA MET A 255 -1.00 8.69 8.32
C MET A 255 -0.77 9.70 7.21
N GLY A 256 -1.17 9.38 5.98
CA GLY A 256 -0.76 10.19 4.81
C GLY A 256 0.77 10.25 4.74
N GLU A 257 1.36 11.44 4.64
CA GLU A 257 2.83 11.63 4.62
C GLU A 257 3.48 11.66 6.00
N ARG A 258 2.71 11.39 7.06
CA ARG A 258 3.19 11.33 8.44
C ARG A 258 3.24 9.90 8.94
N LEU A 259 3.99 9.69 10.00
CA LEU A 259 4.01 8.44 10.74
C LEU A 259 4.02 8.70 12.24
N LEU A 260 3.61 7.69 12.98
CA LEU A 260 3.70 7.64 14.43
C LEU A 260 4.28 6.29 14.83
N ILE A 261 5.29 6.31 15.70
CA ILE A 261 5.94 5.13 16.24
C ILE A 261 5.72 5.13 17.74
N ALA A 262 5.30 4.00 18.29
CA ALA A 262 5.27 3.76 19.72
C ALA A 262 6.29 2.68 20.08
N TYR A 263 6.99 2.84 21.20
CA TYR A 263 7.91 1.83 21.71
C TYR A 263 8.07 1.93 23.23
N ARG A 264 8.71 0.91 23.81
CA ARG A 264 9.00 0.80 25.22
C ARG A 264 10.50 0.72 25.49
N ASP A 265 10.94 1.51 26.46
CA ASP A 265 12.31 1.51 26.96
C ASP A 265 12.44 0.59 28.18
N SER A 266 13.11 -0.55 28.00
CA SER A 266 13.24 -1.57 29.04
C SER A 266 14.18 -1.14 30.18
N GLU A 267 15.22 -0.35 29.89
CA GLU A 267 16.15 0.19 30.88
C GLU A 267 15.48 1.22 31.80
N LYS A 268 14.44 1.91 31.30
CA LYS A 268 13.67 2.90 32.05
C LYS A 268 12.36 2.35 32.63
N LYS A 269 12.38 1.12 33.15
CA LYS A 269 11.23 0.45 33.81
C LYS A 269 10.00 0.34 32.91
N GLY A 270 10.22 0.20 31.61
CA GLY A 270 9.17 0.12 30.61
C GLY A 270 8.57 1.49 30.26
N ALA A 271 9.33 2.58 30.33
CA ALA A 271 8.83 3.88 29.89
C ALA A 271 8.38 3.82 28.43
N GLY A 272 7.15 4.26 28.17
CA GLY A 272 6.55 4.29 26.84
C GLY A 272 6.79 5.62 26.15
N TYR A 273 7.19 5.58 24.90
CA TYR A 273 7.44 6.77 24.08
C TYR A 273 6.61 6.72 22.80
N LEU A 274 6.22 7.91 22.33
CA LEU A 274 5.71 8.13 20.99
C LEU A 274 6.69 9.03 20.23
N VAL A 275 6.91 8.74 18.95
CA VAL A 275 7.72 9.57 18.06
C VAL A 275 6.93 9.80 16.78
N SER A 276 6.75 11.07 16.39
CA SER A 276 6.19 11.41 15.09
C SER A 276 7.29 11.48 14.04
N GLY A 277 6.91 11.28 12.78
CA GLY A 277 7.75 11.58 11.64
C GLY A 277 6.94 12.15 10.50
N GLN A 278 7.58 12.91 9.62
CA GLN A 278 7.00 13.39 8.37
C GLN A 278 7.97 13.13 7.22
N LEU A 279 7.47 12.63 6.08
CA LEU A 279 8.27 12.48 4.87
C LEU A 279 8.91 13.83 4.53
N ASP A 280 10.22 13.82 4.30
CA ASP A 280 10.97 15.04 4.01
C ASP A 280 10.64 15.53 2.59
N SER A 281 9.85 16.59 2.48
CA SER A 281 9.49 17.17 1.18
C SER A 281 10.69 17.75 0.42
N ALA A 282 11.81 18.03 1.12
CA ALA A 282 13.05 18.48 0.49
C ALA A 282 13.89 17.30 -0.05
N ASP A 283 13.63 16.08 0.41
CA ASP A 283 14.28 14.88 -0.09
C ASP A 283 13.61 14.40 -1.39
N LEU A 284 14.22 14.76 -2.51
CA LEU A 284 13.77 14.33 -3.84
C LEU A 284 13.80 12.80 -4.02
N THR A 285 14.56 12.08 -3.20
CA THR A 285 14.57 10.61 -3.23
C THR A 285 13.34 10.01 -2.55
N GLY A 286 12.69 10.78 -1.67
CA GLY A 286 11.51 10.37 -0.93
C GLY A 286 11.77 9.22 0.05
N PHE A 287 13.00 9.03 0.51
CA PHE A 287 13.39 7.96 1.43
C PHE A 287 13.66 8.45 2.86
N LYS A 288 13.70 9.77 3.09
CA LYS A 288 13.96 10.37 4.40
C LYS A 288 12.69 10.80 5.12
N VAL A 289 12.75 10.70 6.45
CA VAL A 289 11.73 11.17 7.37
C VAL A 289 12.36 12.17 8.31
N GLN A 290 11.75 13.35 8.43
CA GLN A 290 12.06 14.28 9.50
C GLN A 290 11.40 13.75 10.78
N MET A 291 12.23 13.27 11.72
CA MET A 291 11.77 12.70 12.98
C MET A 291 11.55 13.79 14.03
N GLY A 292 10.44 13.71 14.74
CA GLY A 292 10.13 14.54 15.90
C GLY A 292 10.85 14.07 17.16
N GLN A 293 10.76 14.87 18.22
CA GLN A 293 11.29 14.49 19.53
C GLN A 293 10.43 13.42 20.21
N PRO A 294 11.02 12.45 20.94
CA PRO A 294 10.25 11.48 21.71
C PRO A 294 9.35 12.13 22.76
N TYR A 295 8.05 11.84 22.67
CA TYR A 295 7.03 12.21 23.63
C TYR A 295 6.85 11.08 24.65
N LEU A 296 7.04 11.36 25.93
CA LEU A 296 6.82 10.39 27.01
C LEU A 296 5.31 10.11 27.15
N LEU A 297 4.87 8.93 26.71
CA LEU A 297 3.48 8.48 26.81
C LEU A 297 3.10 8.11 28.24
N HIS A 298 3.92 7.26 28.87
CA HIS A 298 3.70 6.75 30.21
C HIS A 298 5.03 6.30 30.84
N LYS A 299 5.16 6.38 32.17
CA LYS A 299 6.41 6.05 32.87
C LYS A 299 6.68 4.56 33.04
N SER A 300 5.63 3.74 32.98
CA SER A 300 5.73 2.28 33.11
C SER A 300 4.61 1.59 32.35
N LEU A 301 4.94 1.17 31.13
CA LEU A 301 4.12 0.30 30.30
C LEU A 301 4.53 -1.15 30.53
N GLN A 302 3.53 -2.01 30.69
CA GLN A 302 3.77 -3.44 30.85
C GLN A 302 3.81 -4.17 29.50
N GLN A 303 3.27 -3.57 28.45
CA GLN A 303 3.06 -4.20 27.16
C GLN A 303 3.16 -3.21 25.99
N ARG A 304 3.14 -3.77 24.78
CA ARG A 304 3.02 -3.06 23.50
C ARG A 304 1.88 -2.05 23.49
N VAL A 305 2.15 -0.86 22.93
CA VAL A 305 1.13 0.15 22.61
C VAL A 305 0.48 -0.22 21.28
N ALA A 306 -0.85 -0.27 21.21
CA ALA A 306 -1.54 -0.42 19.94
C ALA A 306 -1.84 0.96 19.32
N LEU A 307 -1.59 1.10 18.02
CA LEU A 307 -1.79 2.34 17.28
C LEU A 307 -2.87 2.17 16.22
N VAL A 308 -3.74 3.16 16.08
CA VAL A 308 -4.76 3.22 15.04
C VAL A 308 -4.67 4.56 14.32
N ALA A 309 -4.40 4.55 13.01
CA ALA A 309 -4.48 5.75 12.18
C ALA A 309 -5.94 6.07 11.85
N LEU A 310 -6.35 7.31 12.11
CA LEU A 310 -7.70 7.81 11.81
C LEU A 310 -7.67 8.65 10.55
N SER A 311 -6.82 9.67 10.51
CA SER A 311 -6.67 10.59 9.39
C SER A 311 -5.20 10.80 9.01
N ALA A 312 -4.92 11.71 8.08
CA ALA A 312 -3.56 12.06 7.65
C ALA A 312 -2.68 12.76 8.73
N SER A 313 -3.19 12.95 9.94
CA SER A 313 -2.39 13.46 11.06
C SER A 313 -2.82 12.97 12.44
N ARG A 314 -3.96 12.27 12.55
CA ARG A 314 -4.50 11.84 13.84
C ARG A 314 -4.44 10.34 14.00
N ALA A 315 -4.07 9.92 15.20
CA ALA A 315 -4.07 8.53 15.61
C ALA A 315 -4.59 8.38 17.04
N VAL A 316 -5.01 7.16 17.37
CA VAL A 316 -5.27 6.74 18.74
C VAL A 316 -4.14 5.85 19.22
N CYS A 317 -3.61 6.15 20.41
CA CYS A 317 -2.62 5.36 21.10
C CYS A 317 -3.26 4.64 22.28
N LEU A 318 -3.32 3.31 22.23
CA LEU A 318 -3.96 2.46 23.22
C LEU A 318 -2.88 1.79 24.08
N HIS A 319 -2.98 1.96 25.40
CA HIS A 319 -1.98 1.46 26.31
C HIS A 319 -2.58 0.99 27.65
N ALA A 320 -1.85 0.09 28.31
CA ALA A 320 -2.14 -0.40 29.66
C ALA A 320 -0.97 -0.02 30.58
N ALA A 321 -1.28 0.72 31.64
CA ALA A 321 -0.29 1.16 32.61
C ALA A 321 -0.13 0.14 33.75
N ALA A 322 1.07 0.06 34.32
CA ALA A 322 1.34 -0.82 35.47
C ALA A 322 0.49 -0.47 36.71
N GLU A 323 0.32 0.83 36.97
CA GLU A 323 -0.34 1.36 38.17
C GLU A 323 -1.87 1.36 38.04
N LYS A 324 -2.36 1.76 36.87
CA LYS A 324 -3.78 1.78 36.50
C LYS A 324 -3.97 0.71 35.46
N LYS A 325 -4.19 -0.52 35.92
CA LYS A 325 -4.26 -1.70 35.05
C LYS A 325 -5.40 -1.62 33.99
N ALA A 326 -6.30 -0.64 34.09
CA ALA A 326 -7.33 -0.34 33.09
C ALA A 326 -6.76 0.13 31.73
N GLY A 327 -7.59 0.04 30.69
CA GLY A 327 -7.24 0.53 29.35
C GLY A 327 -7.29 2.04 29.23
N ASN A 328 -6.29 2.60 28.57
CA ASN A 328 -6.19 4.04 28.31
C ASN A 328 -6.01 4.27 26.82
N ALA A 329 -6.71 5.26 26.28
CA ALA A 329 -6.61 5.68 24.89
C ALA A 329 -6.28 7.17 24.84
N TYR A 330 -5.23 7.53 24.12
CA TYR A 330 -4.88 8.93 23.85
C TYR A 330 -5.18 9.24 22.40
N LEU A 331 -5.99 10.27 22.17
CA LEU A 331 -6.17 10.85 20.83
C LEU A 331 -5.04 11.84 20.61
N VAL A 332 -4.20 11.60 19.60
CA VAL A 332 -3.01 12.41 19.33
C VAL A 332 -3.00 12.95 17.90
N GLN A 333 -2.33 14.08 17.73
CA GLN A 333 -2.04 14.67 16.42
C GLN A 333 -0.53 14.71 16.20
N ALA A 334 -0.07 14.06 15.14
CA ALA A 334 1.31 14.11 14.69
C ALA A 334 1.57 15.33 13.79
N HIS A 335 2.66 16.04 14.07
CA HIS A 335 3.19 17.13 13.25
C HIS A 335 4.70 16.93 13.02
N ALA A 336 5.29 17.69 12.09
CA ALA A 336 6.68 17.52 11.63
C ALA A 336 7.72 17.40 12.76
N GLY A 337 7.54 18.16 13.84
CA GLY A 337 8.48 18.22 14.96
C GLY A 337 8.03 17.54 16.25
N GLY A 338 6.84 16.94 16.30
CA GLY A 338 6.31 16.43 17.56
C GLY A 338 4.86 15.96 17.53
N ILE A 339 4.29 15.85 18.73
CA ILE A 339 2.98 15.25 18.99
C ILE A 339 2.18 16.16 19.91
N SER A 340 0.93 16.41 19.55
CA SER A 340 -0.05 17.10 20.39
C SER A 340 -1.08 16.12 20.92
N LEU A 341 -1.33 16.15 22.23
CA LEU A 341 -2.37 15.34 22.86
C LEU A 341 -3.71 16.09 22.79
N LEU A 342 -4.69 15.51 22.10
CA LEU A 342 -6.03 16.10 21.94
C LEU A 342 -7.00 15.64 23.04
N GLY A 343 -6.86 14.40 23.52
CA GLY A 343 -7.75 13.86 24.54
C GLY A 343 -7.23 12.59 25.20
N LYS A 344 -7.75 12.31 26.40
CA LYS A 344 -7.47 11.09 27.18
C LYS A 344 -8.78 10.39 27.50
N TYR A 345 -8.82 9.09 27.27
CA TYR A 345 -10.00 8.26 27.39
C TYR A 345 -9.66 6.95 28.09
N HIS A 346 -10.67 6.30 28.64
CA HIS A 346 -10.54 5.03 29.33
C HIS A 346 -11.44 3.98 28.68
N PHE A 347 -11.02 2.72 28.69
CA PHE A 347 -11.79 1.58 28.17
C PHE A 347 -11.45 0.29 28.93
N GLY A 348 -12.27 -0.74 28.75
CA GLY A 348 -12.05 -2.04 29.38
C GLY A 348 -12.39 -2.10 30.88
N GLY A 349 -13.19 -1.16 31.38
CA GLY A 349 -13.61 -1.10 32.77
C GLY A 349 -12.44 -0.90 33.75
N GLU A 350 -12.61 -1.35 34.99
CA GLU A 350 -11.60 -1.18 36.06
C GLU A 350 -10.57 -2.31 36.10
N ALA A 351 -10.85 -3.45 35.47
CA ALA A 351 -10.00 -4.62 35.57
C ALA A 351 -8.76 -4.52 34.66
N PRO A 352 -7.70 -5.28 34.97
CA PRO A 352 -6.46 -5.22 34.21
C PRO A 352 -6.63 -5.63 32.76
N ILE A 353 -6.14 -4.83 31.80
CA ILE A 353 -6.14 -5.19 30.39
C ILE A 353 -4.73 -5.53 29.88
N SER A 354 -4.68 -6.43 28.91
CA SER A 354 -3.45 -6.86 28.25
C SER A 354 -3.68 -7.35 26.81
N HIS A 355 -2.62 -7.60 26.06
CA HIS A 355 -2.62 -8.17 24.70
C HIS A 355 -3.58 -7.43 23.76
N MET A 356 -3.40 -6.12 23.60
CA MET A 356 -4.25 -5.32 22.73
C MET A 356 -3.96 -5.61 21.25
N ALA A 357 -5.04 -5.71 20.48
CA ALA A 357 -5.06 -5.75 19.03
C ALA A 357 -6.16 -4.84 18.51
N THR A 358 -5.98 -4.28 17.30
CA THR A 358 -6.85 -3.23 16.79
C THR A 358 -7.11 -3.38 15.31
N ALA A 359 -8.35 -3.13 14.89
CA ALA A 359 -8.72 -3.08 13.48
C ALA A 359 -9.52 -1.82 13.21
N LYS A 360 -9.07 -1.06 12.20
CA LYS A 360 -9.84 0.05 11.64
C LYS A 360 -11.08 -0.50 10.93
N LEU A 361 -12.27 -0.01 11.27
CA LEU A 361 -13.54 -0.41 10.66
C LEU A 361 -13.98 0.58 9.56
N SER A 362 -13.72 1.87 9.79
CA SER A 362 -13.92 2.97 8.84
C SER A 362 -12.87 4.05 9.10
N GLU A 363 -12.89 5.16 8.35
CA GLU A 363 -11.99 6.30 8.60
C GLU A 363 -12.07 6.81 10.05
N ASP A 364 -13.27 6.77 10.63
CA ASP A 364 -13.55 7.36 11.94
C ASP A 364 -13.91 6.31 13.00
N SER A 365 -13.78 5.01 12.74
CA SER A 365 -14.11 3.98 13.73
C SER A 365 -13.19 2.78 13.69
N PHE A 366 -13.03 2.13 14.83
CA PHE A 366 -12.18 0.96 15.02
C PHE A 366 -12.66 0.11 16.20
N VAL A 367 -12.14 -1.11 16.27
CA VAL A 367 -12.33 -1.99 17.42
C VAL A 367 -11.00 -2.25 18.11
N VAL A 368 -11.06 -2.39 19.43
CA VAL A 368 -9.94 -2.78 20.27
C VAL A 368 -10.27 -4.10 20.92
N ALA A 369 -9.57 -5.15 20.54
CA ALA A 369 -9.58 -6.43 21.22
C ALA A 369 -8.53 -6.44 22.33
N TYR A 370 -8.87 -6.98 23.50
CA TYR A 370 -7.97 -7.04 24.66
C TYR A 370 -8.34 -8.18 25.59
N ARG A 371 -7.35 -8.58 26.40
CA ARG A 371 -7.49 -9.55 27.47
C ARG A 371 -7.77 -8.80 28.75
N GLN A 372 -8.98 -8.91 29.26
CA GLN A 372 -9.26 -8.48 30.62
C GLN A 372 -8.89 -9.63 31.56
N GLN A 373 -7.95 -9.41 32.48
CA GLN A 373 -7.57 -10.43 33.45
C GLN A 373 -8.79 -10.78 34.31
N PRO A 374 -9.04 -12.07 34.57
CA PRO A 374 -10.04 -12.45 35.55
C PRO A 374 -9.68 -11.82 36.91
N PRO A 375 -10.67 -11.41 37.73
CA PRO A 375 -10.39 -10.92 39.07
C PRO A 375 -9.62 -11.99 39.86
N ASP A 376 -8.68 -11.56 40.71
CA ASP A 376 -7.75 -12.42 41.46
C ASP A 376 -8.44 -13.40 42.45
N SER A 377 -9.78 -13.42 42.53
CA SER A 377 -10.56 -14.30 43.39
C SER A 377 -11.18 -15.47 42.61
N HIS A 378 -11.06 -16.68 43.19
CA HIS A 378 -11.84 -17.87 42.87
C HIS A 378 -13.34 -17.68 43.18
N GLU A 379 -13.95 -16.58 42.73
CA GLU A 379 -15.41 -16.46 42.73
C GLU A 379 -15.96 -17.44 41.69
N ILE A 380 -16.38 -18.60 42.20
CA ILE A 380 -17.03 -19.65 41.44
C ILE A 380 -18.23 -19.04 40.70
N GLY A 381 -18.17 -19.02 39.38
CA GLY A 381 -19.25 -18.54 38.52
C GLY A 381 -18.97 -17.24 37.76
N LEU A 382 -17.80 -16.61 37.91
CA LEU A 382 -17.42 -15.49 37.05
C LEU A 382 -17.00 -15.98 35.66
N THR A 383 -17.68 -15.47 34.63
CA THR A 383 -17.33 -15.68 33.23
C THR A 383 -16.00 -15.01 32.88
N SER A 384 -15.13 -15.73 32.18
CA SER A 384 -13.91 -15.23 31.55
C SER A 384 -14.20 -14.01 30.68
N LYS A 385 -13.39 -12.97 30.81
CA LYS A 385 -13.39 -11.78 29.93
C LYS A 385 -12.10 -11.68 29.11
N GLU A 386 -11.40 -12.81 28.97
CA GLU A 386 -10.09 -12.84 28.33
C GLU A 386 -10.13 -12.58 26.83
N LEU A 387 -11.28 -12.73 26.17
CA LEU A 387 -11.51 -12.35 24.77
C LEU A 387 -12.52 -11.21 24.69
N SER A 388 -12.11 -10.04 25.17
CA SER A 388 -12.95 -8.84 25.13
C SER A 388 -12.70 -8.00 23.90
N ALA A 389 -13.71 -7.24 23.49
CA ALA A 389 -13.56 -6.14 22.54
C ALA A 389 -14.42 -4.94 22.90
N THR A 390 -13.96 -3.75 22.49
CA THR A 390 -14.70 -2.48 22.61
C THR A 390 -14.63 -1.74 21.28
N TRP A 391 -15.78 -1.20 20.83
CA TRP A 391 -15.85 -0.30 19.70
C TRP A 391 -15.47 1.13 20.13
N MET A 392 -14.74 1.83 19.29
CA MET A 392 -14.38 3.23 19.46
C MET A 392 -14.52 3.98 18.12
N GLY A 393 -14.81 5.26 18.19
CA GLY A 393 -14.88 6.10 16.99
C GLY A 393 -14.74 7.59 17.28
N ILE A 394 -14.67 8.40 16.24
CA ILE A 394 -14.57 9.85 16.33
C ILE A 394 -15.97 10.46 16.13
N SER A 395 -16.33 11.40 17.00
CA SER A 395 -17.56 12.20 16.87
C SER A 395 -17.37 13.35 15.87
N ASP A 396 -18.47 13.97 15.44
CA ASP A 396 -18.44 15.17 14.60
C ASP A 396 -17.64 16.33 15.26
N ASP A 397 -17.63 16.38 16.59
CA ASP A 397 -16.86 17.34 17.39
C ASP A 397 -15.38 16.94 17.60
N ASP A 398 -14.84 16.00 16.81
CA ASP A 398 -13.45 15.53 16.88
C ASP A 398 -13.02 14.86 18.20
N PHE A 399 -13.97 14.39 19.02
CA PHE A 399 -13.67 13.65 20.24
C PHE A 399 -13.74 12.14 20.03
N LEU A 400 -12.92 11.39 20.75
CA LEU A 400 -13.03 9.93 20.79
C LEU A 400 -14.25 9.51 21.61
N ILE A 401 -15.15 8.76 21.00
CA ILE A 401 -16.25 8.05 21.63
C ILE A 401 -15.78 6.63 21.94
N VAL A 402 -16.07 6.18 23.16
CA VAL A 402 -15.86 4.80 23.60
C VAL A 402 -17.23 4.16 23.82
N SER A 403 -17.52 3.06 23.11
CA SER A 403 -18.79 2.36 23.31
C SER A 403 -18.90 1.84 24.76
N PRO A 404 -20.04 2.03 25.44
CA PRO A 404 -20.27 1.46 26.76
C PRO A 404 -20.50 -0.07 26.69
N HIS A 405 -20.74 -0.61 25.49
CA HIS A 405 -21.02 -2.02 25.28
C HIS A 405 -19.73 -2.80 25.04
N GLN A 406 -19.24 -3.45 26.09
CA GLN A 406 -18.14 -4.41 25.99
C GLN A 406 -18.65 -5.74 25.44
N PHE A 407 -17.95 -6.26 24.44
CA PHE A 407 -18.16 -7.60 23.91
C PHE A 407 -17.23 -8.60 24.59
N THR A 408 -17.71 -9.83 24.80
CA THR A 408 -16.90 -10.93 25.33
C THR A 408 -17.20 -12.19 24.52
N LEU A 409 -16.14 -12.84 24.03
CA LEU A 409 -16.21 -14.08 23.27
C LEU A 409 -15.79 -15.27 24.15
N GLU A 410 -16.47 -16.41 24.01
CA GLU A 410 -16.25 -17.63 24.80
C GLU A 410 -16.08 -17.38 26.32
N PRO A 411 -17.07 -16.75 26.99
CA PRO A 411 -16.98 -16.41 28.41
C PRO A 411 -16.75 -17.61 29.34
N ASP A 412 -17.10 -18.82 28.92
CA ASP A 412 -16.96 -20.03 29.74
C ASP A 412 -15.57 -20.68 29.62
N ARG A 413 -14.63 -20.05 28.90
CA ARG A 413 -13.32 -20.64 28.60
C ARG A 413 -12.17 -19.73 29.05
N PRO A 414 -11.25 -20.24 29.91
CA PRO A 414 -10.03 -19.53 30.27
C PRO A 414 -8.86 -19.85 29.32
N ASP A 415 -7.72 -19.25 29.63
CA ASP A 415 -6.41 -19.47 29.01
C ASP A 415 -6.34 -19.04 27.53
N MET A 416 -6.77 -17.80 27.26
CA MET A 416 -6.78 -17.21 25.94
C MET A 416 -5.60 -16.24 25.73
N TYR A 417 -4.71 -16.60 24.79
CA TYR A 417 -3.49 -15.85 24.49
C TYR A 417 -3.56 -15.23 23.09
N HIS A 418 -2.39 -14.88 22.51
CA HIS A 418 -2.16 -14.34 21.14
C HIS A 418 -3.42 -14.09 20.32
N ARG A 419 -3.66 -12.84 19.96
CA ARG A 419 -4.87 -12.44 19.24
C ARG A 419 -4.58 -11.38 18.21
N ASP A 420 -5.50 -11.31 17.26
CA ASP A 420 -5.58 -10.18 16.36
C ASP A 420 -7.01 -9.99 15.86
N VAL A 421 -7.29 -8.80 15.35
CA VAL A 421 -8.57 -8.46 14.74
C VAL A 421 -8.36 -7.89 13.35
N ALA A 422 -9.28 -8.18 12.44
CA ALA A 422 -9.20 -7.72 11.06
C ALA A 422 -10.59 -7.41 10.51
N LEU A 423 -10.70 -6.31 9.76
CA LEU A 423 -11.92 -5.96 9.03
C LEU A 423 -12.17 -6.95 7.89
N VAL A 424 -13.38 -7.48 7.81
CA VAL A 424 -13.80 -8.44 6.77
C VAL A 424 -14.72 -7.76 5.75
N SER A 425 -15.75 -7.08 6.26
CA SER A 425 -16.66 -6.25 5.47
C SER A 425 -17.17 -5.11 6.34
N GLN A 426 -17.98 -4.21 5.77
CA GLN A 426 -18.62 -3.17 6.57
C GLN A 426 -19.34 -3.79 7.77
N ASN A 427 -19.05 -3.29 8.97
CA ASN A 427 -19.62 -3.74 10.24
C ASN A 427 -19.33 -5.20 10.62
N LEU A 428 -18.39 -5.88 9.98
CA LEU A 428 -18.02 -7.26 10.28
C LEU A 428 -16.50 -7.38 10.40
N PHE A 429 -16.02 -7.88 11.54
CA PHE A 429 -14.61 -8.15 11.73
C PHE A 429 -14.36 -9.58 12.21
N ALA A 430 -13.19 -10.10 11.90
CA ALA A 430 -12.70 -11.38 12.39
C ALA A 430 -11.93 -11.17 13.70
N TYR A 431 -12.20 -12.01 14.69
CA TYR A 431 -11.46 -12.11 15.95
C TYR A 431 -10.71 -13.43 15.95
N SER A 432 -9.39 -13.38 15.70
CA SER A 432 -8.52 -14.56 15.71
C SER A 432 -7.76 -14.65 17.02
N TYR A 433 -7.69 -15.85 17.61
CA TYR A 433 -7.06 -16.04 18.92
C TYR A 433 -6.54 -17.46 19.12
N TYR A 434 -5.55 -17.60 20.02
CA TYR A 434 -5.06 -18.90 20.48
C TYR A 434 -5.67 -19.27 21.83
N SER A 435 -6.38 -20.40 21.87
CA SER A 435 -6.86 -21.04 23.10
C SER A 435 -5.80 -22.00 23.63
N GLY A 436 -5.19 -21.64 24.76
CA GLY A 436 -4.18 -22.44 25.46
C GLY A 436 -4.75 -23.71 26.08
N SER A 437 -5.95 -23.62 26.66
CA SER A 437 -6.66 -24.75 27.27
C SER A 437 -6.98 -25.85 26.25
N GLU A 438 -7.36 -25.48 25.03
CA GLU A 438 -7.64 -26.46 23.96
C GLU A 438 -6.45 -26.73 23.03
N ARG A 439 -5.39 -25.92 23.12
CA ARG A 439 -4.27 -25.89 22.17
C ARG A 439 -4.75 -25.76 20.73
N LYS A 440 -5.60 -24.77 20.48
CA LYS A 440 -6.19 -24.49 19.15
C LYS A 440 -6.15 -23.01 18.85
N THR A 441 -5.81 -22.66 17.62
CA THR A 441 -6.08 -21.32 17.09
C THR A 441 -7.47 -21.32 16.47
N LYS A 442 -8.28 -20.35 16.86
CA LYS A 442 -9.67 -20.20 16.42
C LYS A 442 -9.91 -18.81 15.85
N MET A 443 -11.02 -18.70 15.14
CA MET A 443 -11.51 -17.43 14.64
C MET A 443 -13.03 -17.37 14.77
N SER A 444 -13.53 -16.23 15.23
CA SER A 444 -14.95 -15.89 15.21
C SER A 444 -15.18 -14.65 14.38
N LEU A 445 -16.33 -14.58 13.72
CA LEU A 445 -16.81 -13.35 13.10
C LEU A 445 -17.66 -12.58 14.10
N VAL A 446 -17.52 -11.26 14.12
CA VAL A 446 -18.23 -10.38 15.03
C VAL A 446 -18.88 -9.27 14.22
N HIS A 447 -20.21 -9.18 14.30
CA HIS A 447 -21.01 -8.13 13.69
C HIS A 447 -21.17 -6.96 14.67
N VAL A 448 -20.98 -5.74 14.16
CA VAL A 448 -21.16 -4.48 14.88
C VAL A 448 -22.45 -3.83 14.40
N ASP A 449 -23.45 -3.68 15.26
CA ASP A 449 -24.64 -2.90 14.91
C ASP A 449 -24.26 -1.42 14.69
N PRO A 450 -24.54 -0.83 13.52
CA PRO A 450 -24.04 0.52 13.20
C PRO A 450 -24.71 1.64 14.01
N ALA A 451 -25.87 1.40 14.63
CA ALA A 451 -26.60 2.42 15.38
C ALA A 451 -26.26 2.39 16.88
N SER A 452 -26.22 1.20 17.47
CA SER A 452 -25.96 0.98 18.89
C SER A 452 -24.50 0.66 19.20
N HIS A 453 -23.70 0.34 18.19
CA HIS A 453 -22.34 -0.20 18.31
C HIS A 453 -22.28 -1.50 19.12
N LEU A 454 -23.41 -2.20 19.27
CA LEU A 454 -23.48 -3.50 19.93
C LEU A 454 -22.78 -4.54 19.06
N MET A 455 -21.87 -5.29 19.67
CA MET A 455 -21.12 -6.36 19.01
C MET A 455 -21.75 -7.73 19.32
N THR A 456 -21.90 -8.56 18.31
CA THR A 456 -22.47 -9.91 18.42
C THR A 456 -21.65 -10.92 17.63
N ALA A 457 -21.38 -12.08 18.21
CA ALA A 457 -20.69 -13.16 17.51
C ALA A 457 -21.62 -13.76 16.43
N VAL A 458 -21.06 -14.03 15.26
CA VAL A 458 -21.77 -14.67 14.15
C VAL A 458 -21.37 -16.14 14.09
N GLY A 459 -22.22 -16.99 14.65
CA GLY A 459 -21.99 -18.43 14.75
C GLY A 459 -20.90 -18.83 15.74
N ASP A 460 -20.54 -20.11 15.72
CA ASP A 460 -19.51 -20.67 16.59
C ASP A 460 -18.09 -20.39 16.06
N PRO A 461 -17.08 -20.27 16.95
CA PRO A 461 -15.69 -20.15 16.53
C PRO A 461 -15.23 -21.33 15.65
N VAL A 462 -14.56 -21.01 14.54
CA VAL A 462 -13.96 -22.01 13.64
C VAL A 462 -12.52 -22.29 14.04
N VAL A 463 -12.15 -23.57 14.12
CA VAL A 463 -10.77 -23.98 14.39
C VAL A 463 -9.94 -23.83 13.12
N LEU A 464 -8.92 -22.96 13.20
CA LEU A 464 -8.00 -22.68 12.10
C LEU A 464 -6.77 -23.60 12.12
N SER A 465 -6.24 -23.89 13.31
CA SER A 465 -5.06 -24.72 13.52
C SER A 465 -5.12 -25.41 14.88
N THR A 466 -4.45 -26.57 14.98
CA THR A 466 -4.29 -27.35 16.21
C THR A 466 -2.83 -27.38 16.63
N GLY A 467 -2.56 -27.43 17.94
CA GLY A 467 -1.22 -27.35 18.49
C GLY A 467 -0.87 -25.93 18.95
N TYR A 468 0.34 -25.78 19.48
CA TYR A 468 0.82 -24.48 19.95
C TYR A 468 1.23 -23.61 18.74
N ASN A 469 0.72 -22.38 18.72
CA ASN A 469 1.06 -21.39 17.71
C ASN A 469 1.68 -20.17 18.41
N SER A 470 2.92 -19.85 18.06
CA SER A 470 3.69 -18.75 18.69
C SER A 470 3.28 -17.37 18.18
N LEU A 471 2.68 -17.33 16.98
CA LEU A 471 2.19 -16.12 16.33
C LEU A 471 0.76 -16.34 15.83
N VAL A 472 -0.09 -15.35 16.09
CA VAL A 472 -1.43 -15.22 15.51
C VAL A 472 -1.58 -13.76 15.10
N GLY A 473 -1.80 -13.52 13.81
CA GLY A 473 -2.09 -12.20 13.27
C GLY A 473 -3.17 -12.27 12.21
N ALA A 474 -3.78 -11.14 11.89
CA ALA A 474 -4.87 -11.05 10.92
C ALA A 474 -4.70 -9.83 10.03
N VAL A 475 -5.19 -9.93 8.79
CA VAL A 475 -5.09 -8.83 7.82
C VAL A 475 -6.48 -8.34 7.45
N SER A 476 -6.71 -7.05 7.65
CA SER A 476 -7.94 -6.39 7.19
C SER A 476 -8.04 -6.46 5.68
N LEU A 477 -9.02 -7.23 5.20
CA LEU A 477 -9.34 -7.40 3.79
C LEU A 477 -10.79 -6.95 3.54
N PRO A 478 -11.11 -5.66 3.71
CA PRO A 478 -12.45 -5.18 3.37
C PRO A 478 -12.73 -5.55 1.92
N ALA A 479 -13.79 -6.33 1.74
CA ALA A 479 -14.22 -6.83 0.45
C ALA A 479 -14.52 -5.64 -0.50
N GLY A 480 -13.95 -5.68 -1.70
CA GLY A 480 -14.45 -4.90 -2.82
C GLY A 480 -15.72 -5.57 -3.39
N PRO A 481 -15.91 -5.62 -4.72
CA PRO A 481 -17.01 -6.40 -5.31
C PRO A 481 -16.86 -7.92 -5.15
N ALA A 482 -15.72 -8.41 -4.67
CA ALA A 482 -15.47 -9.82 -4.42
C ALA A 482 -16.17 -10.31 -3.13
N THR A 483 -16.37 -11.63 -3.02
CA THR A 483 -16.90 -12.27 -1.81
C THR A 483 -15.99 -11.98 -0.62
N PRO A 484 -16.52 -11.56 0.54
CA PRO A 484 -15.70 -11.29 1.72
C PRO A 484 -14.90 -12.51 2.15
N SER A 485 -13.67 -12.28 2.62
CA SER A 485 -12.78 -13.32 3.09
C SER A 485 -12.00 -12.87 4.31
N THR A 486 -11.64 -13.82 5.16
CA THR A 486 -10.74 -13.61 6.29
C THR A 486 -9.33 -14.04 5.92
N PHE A 487 -8.31 -13.35 6.44
CA PHE A 487 -6.92 -13.76 6.31
C PHE A 487 -6.25 -13.76 7.68
N THR A 488 -6.01 -14.95 8.22
CA THR A 488 -5.34 -15.13 9.53
C THR A 488 -4.04 -15.86 9.33
N TYR A 489 -2.92 -15.23 9.66
CA TYR A 489 -1.59 -15.83 9.59
C TYR A 489 -1.16 -16.39 10.95
N ILE A 490 -0.53 -17.56 10.91
CA ILE A 490 -0.24 -18.39 12.07
C ILE A 490 1.17 -18.97 11.93
N GLN A 491 1.91 -19.02 13.03
CA GLN A 491 3.19 -19.74 13.12
C GLN A 491 3.02 -20.96 14.03
N PRO A 492 2.83 -22.17 13.48
CA PRO A 492 2.92 -23.40 14.27
C PRO A 492 4.38 -23.63 14.70
N ALA A 493 4.59 -24.08 15.93
CA ALA A 493 5.95 -24.30 16.44
C ALA A 493 6.71 -25.34 15.61
N GLY A 494 7.93 -24.99 15.18
CA GLY A 494 8.79 -25.88 14.39
C GLY A 494 8.29 -26.19 12.97
N ALA A 495 7.35 -25.40 12.43
CA ALA A 495 6.81 -25.57 11.09
C ALA A 495 6.96 -24.29 10.24
N LYS A 496 6.62 -24.39 8.94
CA LYS A 496 6.54 -23.21 8.06
C LYS A 496 5.37 -22.31 8.48
N SER A 497 5.51 -21.01 8.30
CA SER A 497 4.41 -20.08 8.55
C SER A 497 3.33 -20.19 7.48
N ILE A 498 2.08 -20.31 7.92
CA ILE A 498 0.90 -20.47 7.05
C ILE A 498 -0.14 -19.41 7.37
N ALA A 499 -1.01 -19.14 6.40
CA ALA A 499 -2.19 -18.33 6.56
C ALA A 499 -3.42 -19.16 6.20
N LYS A 500 -4.51 -18.93 6.93
CA LYS A 500 -5.82 -19.50 6.67
C LYS A 500 -6.66 -18.44 5.99
N VAL A 501 -6.98 -18.68 4.73
CA VAL A 501 -7.84 -17.82 3.92
C VAL A 501 -9.19 -18.49 3.82
N CYS A 502 -10.21 -17.91 4.42
CA CYS A 502 -11.55 -18.49 4.44
C CYS A 502 -12.55 -17.55 3.78
N GLY A 503 -13.46 -18.12 2.99
CA GLY A 503 -14.60 -17.38 2.46
C GLY A 503 -15.64 -17.10 3.55
N VAL A 504 -16.33 -15.96 3.43
CA VAL A 504 -17.40 -15.57 4.33
C VAL A 504 -18.69 -15.42 3.53
N SER A 505 -19.73 -16.17 3.92
CA SER A 505 -21.03 -16.12 3.27
C SER A 505 -21.76 -14.80 3.58
N SER A 506 -22.86 -14.54 2.86
CA SER A 506 -23.77 -13.42 3.13
C SER A 506 -24.33 -13.41 4.55
N GLU A 507 -24.48 -14.58 5.17
CA GLU A 507 -24.93 -14.74 6.56
C GLU A 507 -23.79 -14.57 7.57
N GLY A 508 -22.59 -14.20 7.12
CA GLY A 508 -21.40 -14.09 7.96
C GLY A 508 -20.91 -15.44 8.48
N ARG A 509 -21.09 -16.53 7.72
CA ARG A 509 -20.54 -17.85 8.07
C ARG A 509 -19.21 -18.08 7.38
N ILE A 510 -18.23 -18.55 8.14
CA ILE A 510 -16.92 -18.96 7.61
C ILE A 510 -17.09 -20.29 6.86
N SER A 511 -16.57 -20.36 5.64
CA SER A 511 -16.57 -21.58 4.81
C SER A 511 -15.31 -21.65 3.95
N ALA A 512 -15.00 -22.85 3.46
CA ALA A 512 -13.96 -23.08 2.45
C ALA A 512 -12.60 -22.42 2.78
N CYS A 513 -11.98 -22.82 3.90
CA CYS A 513 -10.66 -22.36 4.27
C CYS A 513 -9.57 -23.06 3.45
N LYS A 514 -8.61 -22.30 2.91
CA LYS A 514 -7.38 -22.81 2.29
C LYS A 514 -6.13 -22.35 3.03
N ASP A 515 -5.07 -23.13 2.91
CA ASP A 515 -3.77 -22.84 3.51
C ASP A 515 -2.87 -22.16 2.49
N VAL A 516 -2.28 -21.03 2.87
CA VAL A 516 -1.37 -20.25 2.04
C VAL A 516 -0.06 -20.08 2.78
N SER A 517 1.06 -20.51 2.21
CA SER A 517 2.37 -20.30 2.82
C SER A 517 2.84 -18.87 2.57
N TRP A 518 3.03 -18.10 3.64
CA TRP A 518 3.53 -16.72 3.56
C TRP A 518 4.98 -16.59 4.01
N ALA A 519 5.54 -17.57 4.72
CA ALA A 519 6.98 -17.70 4.92
C ALA A 519 7.42 -19.16 4.81
N GLU A 520 8.61 -19.39 4.26
CA GLU A 520 9.16 -20.73 4.07
C GLU A 520 9.89 -21.29 5.29
N ALA A 521 9.93 -20.53 6.38
CA ALA A 521 10.63 -20.85 7.61
C ALA A 521 9.79 -20.43 8.82
N GLU A 522 10.22 -20.84 10.01
CA GLU A 522 9.72 -20.29 11.26
C GLU A 522 10.21 -18.85 11.42
N VAL A 523 9.33 -17.96 11.88
CA VAL A 523 9.64 -16.55 12.10
C VAL A 523 9.35 -16.15 13.54
N GLU A 524 10.18 -15.27 14.11
CA GLU A 524 10.00 -14.79 15.49
C GLU A 524 8.95 -13.68 15.58
N THR A 525 8.91 -12.80 14.58
CA THR A 525 7.99 -11.66 14.51
C THR A 525 7.58 -11.41 13.07
N ALA A 526 6.32 -11.04 12.87
CA ALA A 526 5.82 -10.62 11.58
C ALA A 526 4.69 -9.61 11.72
N THR A 527 4.63 -8.69 10.76
CA THR A 527 3.52 -7.77 10.55
C THR A 527 3.18 -7.74 9.08
N SER A 528 1.95 -7.34 8.77
CA SER A 528 1.45 -7.35 7.41
C SER A 528 0.49 -6.21 7.16
N ILE A 529 0.42 -5.76 5.92
CA ILE A 529 -0.53 -4.75 5.46
C ILE A 529 -1.17 -5.18 4.14
N LYS A 530 -2.38 -4.65 3.89
CA LYS A 530 -3.00 -4.66 2.57
C LYS A 530 -2.52 -3.44 1.78
N LEU A 531 -2.07 -3.67 0.56
CA LEU A 531 -1.66 -2.63 -0.37
C LEU A 531 -2.86 -2.09 -1.17
N PRO A 532 -2.79 -0.87 -1.73
CA PRO A 532 -3.88 -0.29 -2.51
C PRO A 532 -4.30 -1.14 -3.72
N ASP A 533 -3.37 -1.92 -4.29
CA ASP A 533 -3.62 -2.83 -5.42
C ASP A 533 -4.21 -4.19 -5.00
N GLY A 534 -4.53 -4.37 -3.71
CA GLY A 534 -5.14 -5.58 -3.17
C GLY A 534 -4.16 -6.68 -2.77
N ARG A 535 -2.86 -6.53 -3.09
CA ARG A 535 -1.83 -7.46 -2.61
C ARG A 535 -1.62 -7.32 -1.11
N LEU A 536 -1.04 -8.35 -0.51
CA LEU A 536 -0.56 -8.27 0.86
C LEU A 536 0.96 -8.13 0.87
N LEU A 537 1.47 -7.37 1.82
CA LEU A 537 2.90 -7.29 2.09
C LEU A 537 3.14 -7.72 3.53
N PHE A 538 4.02 -8.71 3.69
CA PHE A 538 4.54 -9.15 4.98
C PHE A 538 5.92 -8.54 5.20
N ALA A 539 6.20 -8.11 6.43
CA ALA A 539 7.54 -7.88 6.92
C ALA A 539 7.75 -8.79 8.13
N PHE A 540 8.81 -9.59 8.10
CA PHE A 540 9.10 -10.57 9.15
C PHE A 540 10.60 -10.70 9.37
N GLN A 541 10.94 -11.25 10.53
CA GLN A 541 12.31 -11.53 10.89
C GLN A 541 12.63 -13.01 10.68
N LYS A 542 13.78 -13.28 10.08
CA LYS A 542 14.37 -14.62 9.94
C LYS A 542 15.87 -14.54 10.22
N GLU A 543 16.33 -15.28 11.23
CA GLU A 543 17.75 -15.38 11.58
C GLU A 543 18.41 -14.00 11.80
N GLY A 544 17.70 -13.08 12.46
CA GLY A 544 18.12 -11.69 12.68
C GLY A 544 17.87 -10.75 11.51
N THR A 545 17.69 -11.26 10.29
CA THR A 545 17.46 -10.42 9.10
C THR A 545 16.00 -10.09 8.90
N VAL A 546 15.72 -8.87 8.41
CA VAL A 546 14.37 -8.41 8.10
C VAL A 546 14.09 -8.67 6.64
N GLN A 547 13.03 -9.43 6.36
CA GLN A 547 12.60 -9.77 5.01
C GLN A 547 11.19 -9.27 4.79
N THR A 548 10.89 -8.99 3.52
CA THR A 548 9.57 -8.58 3.06
C THR A 548 9.10 -9.50 1.96
N ARG A 549 7.82 -9.84 1.94
CA ARG A 549 7.26 -10.73 0.93
C ARG A 549 5.88 -10.25 0.51
N PHE A 550 5.68 -10.13 -0.78
CA PHE A 550 4.35 -9.92 -1.34
C PHE A 550 3.59 -11.24 -1.41
N LEU A 551 2.29 -11.20 -1.15
CA LEU A 551 1.34 -12.22 -1.60
C LEU A 551 0.40 -11.59 -2.61
N SER A 552 0.10 -12.34 -3.66
CA SER A 552 -0.84 -11.92 -4.69
C SER A 552 -2.26 -11.76 -4.13
N ALA A 553 -3.10 -10.97 -4.81
CA ALA A 553 -4.50 -10.82 -4.45
C ALA A 553 -5.28 -12.15 -4.56
N GLU A 554 -4.87 -13.05 -5.46
CA GLU A 554 -5.44 -14.40 -5.65
C GLU A 554 -5.11 -15.31 -4.47
N GLU A 555 -3.85 -15.32 -4.03
CA GLU A 555 -3.45 -16.03 -2.81
C GLU A 555 -4.18 -15.49 -1.58
N ALA A 556 -4.44 -14.18 -1.54
CA ALA A 556 -5.20 -13.53 -0.47
C ALA A 556 -6.73 -13.74 -0.56
N SER A 557 -7.25 -14.25 -1.68
CA SER A 557 -8.68 -14.44 -1.94
C SER A 557 -9.10 -15.90 -1.79
N ALA A 558 -10.35 -16.15 -1.41
CA ALA A 558 -10.94 -17.48 -1.35
C ALA A 558 -11.57 -17.96 -2.69
N GLN A 559 -11.51 -17.17 -3.76
CA GLN A 559 -12.33 -17.37 -4.97
C GLN A 559 -12.01 -18.62 -5.82
N ASP A 560 -10.85 -19.26 -5.68
CA ASP A 560 -10.46 -20.38 -6.58
C ASP A 560 -11.04 -21.75 -6.23
N ILE A 561 -11.87 -21.86 -5.18
CA ILE A 561 -12.28 -23.17 -4.67
C ILE A 561 -13.34 -23.85 -5.55
N ASN A 562 -14.04 -23.11 -6.43
CA ASN A 562 -15.20 -23.64 -7.17
C ASN A 562 -15.16 -23.56 -8.71
N MET A 563 -14.09 -23.06 -9.34
CA MET A 563 -14.05 -22.96 -10.82
C MET A 563 -13.38 -24.13 -11.55
N ALA A 564 -12.93 -25.18 -10.85
CA ALA A 564 -12.29 -26.35 -11.47
C ALA A 564 -13.23 -27.54 -11.77
N VAL A 565 -14.55 -27.42 -11.57
CA VAL A 565 -15.51 -28.50 -11.86
C VAL A 565 -16.79 -27.94 -12.49
N VAL A 566 -16.74 -27.58 -13.78
CA VAL A 566 -17.86 -27.71 -14.73
C VAL A 566 -17.30 -28.06 -16.10
#